data_AF-A0A318KPV7-F1
#
_entry.id   AF-A0A318KPV7-F1
#
_cell.length_a   1.000
_cell.length_b   1.000
_cell.length_c   1.000
_cell.angle_alpha   90.00
_cell.angle_beta   90.00
_cell.angle_gamma   90.00
#
_symmetry.space_group_name_H-M   'P 1'
#
loop_
_entity.id
_entity.type
_entity.pdbx_description
1 polymer ?
#
loop_
_entity_poly.entity_id
_entity_poly.type
_entity_poly.pdbx_seq_one_letter_code
_entity_poly.pdbx_strand_id
1 'polypeptide(L)'
;MRFIQYMHPAAQARTDASGLCPANPGPRHQRKFFQVASGHWQAAPHAPVQEGPLAFWGSWEQATRYTPLPASSDKAAPVAAHQPVLSGRARHGKDAVRALPTHPFVFDAPFLFLPGKDSPNRMLSRLEPGDIVVFGSHLHGQFALDTVFVVNGRTPVGDTQVSQLFRRVNDSCFDDTSLPVYRGACLNQPLGALVSFFPAKPATAGEIAAFNRPTLTPVGALEDLVQPRLPHNFRGRETLLPAGAVWDEICRQVMAQGCVLGLSAS
;
A
#
# COMPACT_ATOMS: atom_id res chain seq x y z
N MET A 1 -19.74 -1.29 -9.11
CA MET A 1 -18.38 -1.26 -8.52
C MET A 1 -18.31 -0.09 -7.56
N ARG A 2 -17.61 -0.26 -6.43
CA ARG A 2 -17.20 0.87 -5.58
C ARG A 2 -15.76 1.27 -5.87
N PHE A 3 -15.55 2.58 -5.91
CA PHE A 3 -14.24 3.19 -5.82
C PHE A 3 -14.07 3.76 -4.41
N ILE A 4 -12.96 3.44 -3.78
CA ILE A 4 -12.68 3.80 -2.40
C ILE A 4 -11.35 4.53 -2.35
N GLN A 5 -11.37 5.81 -1.97
CA GLN A 5 -10.19 6.58 -1.63
C GLN A 5 -9.92 6.47 -0.14
N TYR A 6 -8.86 5.75 0.22
CA TYR A 6 -8.41 5.56 1.60
C TYR A 6 -7.20 6.45 1.89
N MET A 7 -7.39 7.44 2.76
CA MET A 7 -6.33 8.35 3.19
C MET A 7 -5.65 7.83 4.46
N HIS A 8 -4.35 7.62 4.37
CA HIS A 8 -3.48 7.49 5.52
C HIS A 8 -2.80 8.84 5.83
N PRO A 9 -2.22 8.98 7.03
CA PRO A 9 -1.34 10.10 7.33
C PRO A 9 -0.19 10.20 6.32
N ALA A 10 0.12 11.43 5.89
CA ALA A 10 1.23 11.71 4.97
C ALA A 10 2.61 11.69 5.65
N ALA A 11 2.65 11.59 6.98
CA ALA A 11 3.88 11.71 7.75
C ALA A 11 4.83 10.54 7.47
N GLN A 12 6.09 10.87 7.17
CA GLN A 12 7.16 9.88 7.04
C GLN A 12 7.66 9.43 8.41
N ALA A 13 8.24 8.22 8.46
CA ALA A 13 8.89 7.74 9.66
C ALA A 13 10.05 8.67 10.08
N ARG A 14 10.18 8.92 11.39
CA ARG A 14 11.30 9.70 11.91
C ARG A 14 12.58 8.88 11.83
N THR A 15 13.65 9.53 11.43
CA THR A 15 14.99 8.96 11.34
C THR A 15 15.90 9.57 12.42
N ASP A 16 16.87 8.80 12.87
CA ASP A 16 17.92 9.14 13.81
C ASP A 16 19.25 8.50 13.36
N ALA A 17 20.28 8.56 14.20
CA ALA A 17 21.60 8.00 13.88
C ALA A 17 21.68 6.47 14.03
N SER A 18 20.64 5.80 14.55
CA SER A 18 20.69 4.36 14.84
C SER A 18 20.55 3.49 13.60
N GLY A 19 20.00 4.04 12.51
CA GLY A 19 19.64 3.28 11.30
C GLY A 19 18.50 2.28 11.53
N LEU A 20 17.84 2.33 12.68
CA LEU A 20 16.71 1.47 13.04
C LEU A 20 15.48 2.34 13.30
N CYS A 21 14.41 2.07 12.56
CA CYS A 21 13.09 2.60 12.86
C CYS A 21 12.32 1.50 13.60
N PRO A 22 11.99 1.69 14.88
CA PRO A 22 11.27 0.67 15.65
C PRO A 22 9.86 0.46 15.09
N ALA A 23 9.22 -0.66 15.49
CA ALA A 23 7.81 -0.88 15.20
C ALA A 23 7.00 0.31 15.73
N ASN A 24 6.06 0.81 14.93
CA ASN A 24 5.31 2.03 15.22
C ASN A 24 4.30 1.76 16.33
N PRO A 25 4.47 2.32 17.54
CA PRO A 25 3.50 2.16 18.62
C PRO A 25 2.43 3.26 18.58
N GLY A 26 2.52 4.21 17.65
CA GLY A 26 1.66 5.37 17.60
C GLY A 26 0.28 5.08 16.99
N PRO A 27 -0.71 5.96 17.23
CA PRO A 27 -2.08 5.77 16.75
C PRO A 27 -2.25 6.04 15.24
N ARG A 28 -1.15 6.31 14.52
CA ARG A 28 -1.16 6.75 13.12
C ARG A 28 -0.11 5.99 12.32
N HIS A 29 -0.53 5.45 11.18
CA HIS A 29 0.38 4.87 10.18
C HIS A 29 1.43 5.89 9.74
N GLN A 30 2.63 5.40 9.45
CA GLN A 30 3.71 6.20 8.87
C GLN A 30 4.04 5.72 7.46
N ARG A 31 4.42 6.67 6.61
CA ARG A 31 4.86 6.38 5.25
C ARG A 31 6.35 6.09 5.22
N LYS A 32 6.71 5.05 4.49
CA LYS A 32 8.09 4.61 4.31
C LYS A 32 8.34 4.44 2.82
N PHE A 33 9.51 4.90 2.40
CA PHE A 33 10.05 4.61 1.09
C PHE A 33 10.90 3.36 1.20
N PHE A 34 10.58 2.33 0.43
CA PHE A 34 11.25 1.04 0.45
C PHE A 34 12.20 0.91 -0.73
N GLN A 35 13.28 0.18 -0.49
CA GLN A 35 14.10 -0.39 -1.54
C GLN A 35 14.32 -1.86 -1.22
N VAL A 36 13.80 -2.72 -2.09
CA VAL A 36 13.88 -4.18 -1.97
C VAL A 36 14.81 -4.75 -3.04
N ALA A 37 15.45 -5.88 -2.73
CA ALA A 37 16.41 -6.51 -3.62
C ALA A 37 15.74 -7.28 -4.74
N SER A 38 14.54 -7.83 -4.50
CA SER A 38 13.70 -8.43 -5.53
C SER A 38 12.26 -7.94 -5.40
N GLY A 39 11.66 -7.61 -6.55
CA GLY A 39 10.26 -7.32 -6.71
C GLY A 39 9.85 -7.63 -8.13
N HIS A 40 8.55 -7.86 -8.34
CA HIS A 40 7.99 -8.09 -9.66
C HIS A 40 7.23 -6.84 -10.11
N TRP A 41 7.37 -6.46 -11.38
CA TRP A 41 6.61 -5.35 -11.95
C TRP A 41 6.28 -5.55 -13.42
N GLN A 42 5.34 -4.74 -13.91
CA GLN A 42 5.08 -4.57 -15.33
C GLN A 42 5.33 -3.11 -15.73
N ALA A 43 6.00 -2.90 -16.86
CA ALA A 43 6.24 -1.55 -17.40
C ALA A 43 4.96 -0.87 -17.89
N ALA A 44 3.97 -1.66 -18.30
CA ALA A 44 2.64 -1.22 -18.72
C ALA A 44 1.63 -2.36 -18.50
N PRO A 45 0.31 -2.10 -18.48
CA PRO A 45 -0.70 -3.15 -18.48
C PRO A 45 -0.41 -4.21 -19.55
N HIS A 46 -0.48 -5.48 -19.17
CA HIS A 46 -0.22 -6.64 -20.03
C HIS A 46 1.21 -6.78 -20.57
N ALA A 47 2.16 -5.92 -20.18
CA ALA A 47 3.56 -6.12 -20.50
C ALA A 47 4.12 -7.38 -19.80
N PRO A 48 5.22 -7.97 -20.31
CA PRO A 48 5.91 -9.05 -19.61
C PRO A 48 6.30 -8.62 -18.18
N VAL A 49 6.19 -9.56 -17.25
CA VAL A 49 6.66 -9.35 -15.87
C VAL A 49 8.18 -9.27 -15.88
N GLN A 50 8.70 -8.27 -15.18
CA GLN A 50 10.12 -8.10 -14.92
C GLN A 50 10.39 -8.35 -13.43
N GLU A 51 11.62 -8.74 -13.12
CA GLU A 51 12.10 -9.01 -11.76
C GLU A 51 13.44 -8.29 -11.54
N GLY A 52 13.69 -7.87 -10.29
CA GLY A 52 14.92 -7.22 -9.88
C GLY A 52 14.70 -6.25 -8.71
N PRO A 53 15.70 -5.41 -8.39
CA PRO A 53 15.58 -4.44 -7.32
C PRO A 53 14.48 -3.42 -7.63
N LEU A 54 13.70 -3.06 -6.61
CA LEU A 54 12.52 -2.22 -6.78
C LEU A 54 12.42 -1.21 -5.64
N ALA A 55 12.09 0.03 -5.98
CA ALA A 55 11.82 1.09 -5.00
C ALA A 55 10.35 1.51 -5.06
N PHE A 56 9.72 1.74 -3.91
CA PHE A 56 8.30 2.12 -3.82
C PHE A 56 7.94 2.79 -2.50
N TRP A 57 6.78 3.43 -2.46
CA TRP A 57 6.20 3.97 -1.22
C TRP A 57 5.13 3.02 -0.66
N GLY A 58 5.12 2.82 0.65
CA GLY A 58 4.14 1.94 1.29
C GLY A 58 3.94 2.19 2.78
N SER A 59 3.11 1.36 3.38
CA SER A 59 2.93 1.26 4.83
C SER A 59 3.67 0.03 5.35
N TRP A 60 4.29 0.15 6.52
CA TRP A 60 4.85 -0.99 7.28
C TRP A 60 4.97 -0.59 8.73
N GLU A 61 4.23 -1.27 9.59
CA GLU A 61 4.12 -0.89 11.00
C GLU A 61 5.11 -1.64 11.90
N GLN A 62 5.77 -2.67 11.37
CA GLN A 62 6.85 -3.36 12.07
C GLN A 62 8.17 -2.59 11.95
N ALA A 63 9.20 -3.07 12.64
CA ALA A 63 10.52 -2.46 12.60
C ALA A 63 11.11 -2.50 11.18
N THR A 64 11.94 -1.51 10.87
CA THR A 64 12.72 -1.45 9.62
C THR A 64 14.13 -0.97 9.92
N ARG A 65 15.12 -1.48 9.21
CA ARG A 65 16.39 -0.75 9.04
C ARG A 65 16.18 0.32 8.00
N TYR A 66 16.96 1.39 8.06
CA TYR A 66 16.94 2.38 7.00
C TYR A 66 18.31 3.00 6.76
N THR A 67 18.47 3.51 5.54
CA THR A 67 19.59 4.34 5.13
C THR A 67 19.06 5.75 4.91
N PRO A 68 19.55 6.78 5.65
CA PRO A 68 19.18 8.17 5.41
C PRO A 68 19.49 8.57 3.97
N LEU A 69 18.61 9.37 3.38
CA LEU A 69 18.83 9.95 2.07
C LEU A 69 19.40 11.36 2.18
N PRO A 70 20.08 11.86 1.13
CA PRO A 70 20.51 13.24 1.06
C PRO A 70 19.32 14.18 1.33
N ALA A 71 19.57 15.23 2.10
CA ALA A 71 18.54 16.22 2.40
C ALA A 71 18.02 16.84 1.09
N SER A 72 16.70 16.90 0.97
CA SER A 72 16.01 17.55 -0.14
C SER A 72 15.26 18.77 0.37
N SER A 73 15.22 19.83 -0.44
CA SER A 73 14.33 20.98 -0.21
C SER A 73 12.87 20.63 -0.52
N ASP A 74 12.63 19.57 -1.30
CA ASP A 74 11.30 19.05 -1.56
C ASP A 74 10.81 18.19 -0.39
N LYS A 75 9.77 18.68 0.30
CA LYS A 75 9.14 17.98 1.44
C LYS A 75 8.41 16.71 1.02
N ALA A 76 8.14 16.51 -0.27
CA ALA A 76 7.58 15.28 -0.81
C ALA A 76 8.62 14.16 -0.96
N ALA A 77 9.91 14.52 -1.03
CA ALA A 77 10.98 13.57 -1.23
C ALA A 77 11.12 12.61 -0.04
N PRO A 78 11.52 11.35 -0.28
CA PRO A 78 11.77 10.41 0.80
C PRO A 78 12.98 10.85 1.61
N VAL A 79 12.88 10.72 2.94
CA VAL A 79 13.97 11.07 3.86
C VAL A 79 14.92 9.90 4.15
N ALA A 80 14.47 8.67 3.90
CA ALA A 80 15.26 7.46 4.05
C ALA A 80 14.71 6.31 3.19
N ALA A 81 15.58 5.39 2.83
CA ALA A 81 15.21 4.10 2.25
C ALA A 81 15.12 3.03 3.34
N HIS A 82 13.97 2.41 3.47
CA HIS A 82 13.64 1.42 4.50
C HIS A 82 13.73 0.00 3.95
N GLN A 83 14.13 -0.91 4.84
CA GLN A 83 14.11 -2.35 4.64
C GLN A 83 13.36 -3.01 5.81
N PRO A 84 12.32 -3.82 5.54
CA PRO A 84 11.61 -4.57 6.57
C PRO A 84 12.55 -5.39 7.45
N VAL A 85 12.33 -5.35 8.77
CA VAL A 85 13.01 -6.25 9.71
C VAL A 85 11.93 -7.05 10.42
N LEU A 86 11.95 -8.37 10.22
CA LEU A 86 11.17 -9.29 11.05
C LEU A 86 11.92 -9.48 12.37
N SER A 87 11.81 -8.52 13.27
CA SER A 87 12.36 -8.69 14.62
C SER A 87 11.55 -9.77 15.34
N GLY A 88 12.23 -10.80 15.84
CA GLY A 88 11.60 -11.84 16.63
C GLY A 88 10.93 -11.26 17.88
N ARG A 89 9.63 -11.52 18.01
CA ARG A 89 8.76 -11.22 19.15
C ARG A 89 8.67 -9.73 19.52
N ALA A 90 7.56 -9.10 19.12
CA ALA A 90 7.06 -7.96 19.86
C ALA A 90 6.92 -8.40 21.34
N ARG A 91 7.62 -7.72 22.26
CA ARG A 91 7.43 -7.96 23.70
C ARG A 91 6.05 -7.45 24.06
N HIS A 92 5.07 -8.34 24.11
CA HIS A 92 3.73 -8.04 24.62
C HIS A 92 3.78 -8.04 26.15
N GLY A 93 4.00 -6.86 26.74
CA GLY A 93 3.56 -6.58 28.11
C GLY A 93 2.05 -6.31 28.14
N LYS A 94 1.41 -6.39 29.30
CA LYS A 94 -0.02 -6.10 29.48
C LYS A 94 -0.42 -4.65 29.12
N ASP A 95 0.56 -3.76 28.96
CA ASP A 95 0.40 -2.36 28.53
C ASP A 95 0.86 -2.09 27.08
N ALA A 96 1.10 -3.14 26.28
CA ALA A 96 1.52 -2.98 24.90
C ALA A 96 0.40 -2.35 24.06
N VAL A 97 0.62 -1.10 23.61
CA VAL A 97 -0.22 -0.47 22.58
C VAL A 97 -0.33 -1.44 21.40
N ARG A 98 -1.57 -1.80 21.02
CA ARG A 98 -1.80 -2.67 19.86
C ARG A 98 -1.13 -2.03 18.65
N ALA A 99 -0.15 -2.73 18.07
CA ALA A 99 0.49 -2.28 16.84
C ALA A 99 -0.57 -2.16 15.75
N LEU A 100 -0.47 -1.11 14.94
CA LEU A 100 -1.33 -0.93 13.78
C LEU A 100 -1.05 -2.04 12.74
N PRO A 101 -2.07 -2.48 11.99
CA PRO A 101 -1.84 -3.44 10.93
C PRO A 101 -0.98 -2.83 9.80
N THR A 102 -0.21 -3.64 9.10
CA THR A 102 0.42 -3.23 7.83
C THR A 102 -0.58 -3.47 6.71
N HIS A 103 -1.16 -2.40 6.16
CA HIS A 103 -2.17 -2.50 5.11
C HIS A 103 -2.08 -1.34 4.08
N PRO A 104 -2.30 -1.63 2.78
CA PRO A 104 -2.33 -2.98 2.21
C PRO A 104 -0.94 -3.63 2.32
N PHE A 105 -0.92 -4.95 2.47
CA PHE A 105 0.29 -5.73 2.55
C PHE A 105 0.70 -6.16 1.14
N VAL A 106 1.84 -5.64 0.67
CA VAL A 106 2.34 -5.81 -0.71
C VAL A 106 3.56 -6.74 -0.82
N PHE A 107 4.01 -7.28 0.32
CA PHE A 107 5.19 -8.14 0.40
C PHE A 107 4.89 -9.63 0.15
N ASP A 108 3.69 -9.92 -0.36
CA ASP A 108 3.26 -11.22 -0.86
C ASP A 108 2.38 -11.00 -2.09
N ALA A 109 2.25 -12.02 -2.93
CA ALA A 109 1.27 -12.08 -4.01
C ALA A 109 0.26 -13.22 -3.73
N PRO A 110 -1.06 -12.93 -3.68
CA PRO A 110 -1.71 -11.64 -3.87
C PRO A 110 -1.47 -10.66 -2.72
N PHE A 111 -1.72 -9.36 -2.97
CA PHE A 111 -1.77 -8.37 -1.90
C PHE A 111 -2.88 -8.72 -0.89
N LEU A 112 -2.64 -8.39 0.37
CA LEU A 112 -3.59 -8.67 1.45
C LEU A 112 -4.02 -7.40 2.17
N PHE A 113 -5.30 -7.32 2.51
CA PHE A 113 -5.87 -6.17 3.22
C PHE A 113 -6.76 -6.65 4.37
N LEU A 114 -6.43 -6.24 5.60
CA LEU A 114 -7.24 -6.48 6.79
C LEU A 114 -7.85 -5.12 7.23
N PRO A 115 -9.16 -4.93 7.14
CA PRO A 115 -9.80 -3.75 7.72
C PRO A 115 -9.65 -3.79 9.25
N GLY A 116 -9.27 -2.68 9.87
CA GLY A 116 -9.14 -2.60 11.32
C GLY A 116 -10.46 -2.92 12.04
N LYS A 117 -10.38 -3.61 13.19
CA LYS A 117 -11.51 -3.99 14.05
C LYS A 117 -12.39 -2.80 14.44
N ASP A 118 -11.75 -1.66 14.68
CA ASP A 118 -12.40 -0.41 15.08
C ASP A 118 -12.70 0.50 13.90
N SER A 119 -12.64 0.00 12.66
CA SER A 119 -13.07 0.81 11.51
C SER A 119 -14.57 1.06 11.65
N PRO A 120 -15.02 2.30 11.95
CA PRO A 120 -16.44 2.60 12.05
C PRO A 120 -17.14 2.43 10.68
N ASN A 121 -16.35 2.21 9.62
CA ASN A 121 -16.79 2.13 8.24
C ASN A 121 -17.11 0.68 7.84
N ARG A 122 -18.39 0.32 8.00
CA ARG A 122 -18.99 -0.92 7.46
C ARG A 122 -18.68 -1.19 5.98
N MET A 123 -18.30 -0.17 5.22
CA MET A 123 -17.99 -0.33 3.81
C MET A 123 -16.69 -1.12 3.58
N LEU A 124 -15.65 -0.92 4.39
CA LEU A 124 -14.40 -1.68 4.27
C LEU A 124 -14.54 -3.13 4.72
N SER A 125 -15.52 -3.44 5.59
CA SER A 125 -15.85 -4.81 5.99
C SER A 125 -16.80 -5.52 5.01
N ARG A 126 -17.20 -4.86 3.93
CA ARG A 126 -18.13 -5.39 2.93
C ARG A 126 -17.64 -5.19 1.49
N LEU A 127 -16.33 -5.17 1.27
CA LEU A 127 -15.78 -5.06 -0.08
C LEU A 127 -16.14 -6.31 -0.90
N GLU A 128 -16.37 -6.11 -2.19
CA GLU A 128 -16.80 -7.14 -3.14
C GLU A 128 -15.80 -7.24 -4.28
N PRO A 129 -15.69 -8.41 -4.94
CA PRO A 129 -14.84 -8.55 -6.12
C PRO A 129 -15.13 -7.45 -7.16
N GLY A 130 -14.07 -6.78 -7.62
CA GLY A 130 -14.15 -5.68 -8.59
C GLY A 130 -14.15 -4.29 -7.98
N ASP A 131 -14.32 -4.14 -6.66
CA ASP A 131 -14.08 -2.87 -6.00
C ASP A 131 -12.60 -2.47 -6.10
N ILE A 132 -12.35 -1.18 -6.29
CA ILE A 132 -11.00 -0.60 -6.30
C ILE A 132 -10.83 0.27 -5.07
N VAL A 133 -9.82 -0.04 -4.26
CA VAL A 133 -9.36 0.78 -3.15
C VAL A 133 -8.03 1.41 -3.53
N VAL A 134 -7.98 2.74 -3.54
CA VAL A 134 -6.73 3.49 -3.69
C VAL A 134 -6.26 3.98 -2.32
N PHE A 135 -5.10 3.50 -1.91
CA PHE A 135 -4.43 3.92 -0.68
C PHE A 135 -3.46 5.04 -0.99
N GLY A 136 -3.52 6.09 -0.19
CA GLY A 136 -2.70 7.27 -0.43
C GLY A 136 -2.73 8.26 0.71
N SER A 137 -2.26 9.47 0.45
CA SER A 137 -2.30 10.57 1.40
C SER A 137 -2.41 11.91 0.70
N HIS A 138 -2.73 12.95 1.46
CA HIS A 138 -2.75 14.31 0.93
C HIS A 138 -1.33 14.86 0.85
N LEU A 139 -0.92 15.30 -0.33
CA LEU A 139 0.39 15.92 -0.57
C LEU A 139 0.19 17.18 -1.43
N HIS A 140 0.52 18.35 -0.89
CA HIS A 140 0.46 19.64 -1.60
C HIS A 140 -0.87 19.93 -2.34
N GLY A 141 -2.00 19.51 -1.78
CA GLY A 141 -3.32 19.71 -2.39
C GLY A 141 -3.72 18.64 -3.40
N GLN A 142 -2.91 17.60 -3.57
CA GLN A 142 -3.11 16.45 -4.45
C GLN A 142 -3.28 15.16 -3.65
N PHE A 143 -3.87 14.13 -4.27
CA PHE A 143 -3.87 12.77 -3.74
C PHE A 143 -2.62 12.02 -4.22
N ALA A 144 -1.66 11.80 -3.32
CA ALA A 144 -0.48 10.99 -3.59
C ALA A 144 -0.81 9.50 -3.37
N LEU A 145 -0.63 8.69 -4.40
CA LEU A 145 -0.97 7.28 -4.44
C LEU A 145 0.19 6.43 -3.90
N ASP A 146 -0.12 5.50 -3.00
CA ASP A 146 0.80 4.48 -2.51
C ASP A 146 0.47 3.09 -3.07
N THR A 147 -0.82 2.73 -3.18
CA THR A 147 -1.23 1.40 -3.66
C THR A 147 -2.63 1.41 -4.26
N VAL A 148 -2.81 0.65 -5.34
CA VAL A 148 -4.11 0.31 -5.92
C VAL A 148 -4.41 -1.14 -5.55
N PHE A 149 -5.50 -1.35 -4.85
CA PHE A 149 -5.97 -2.68 -4.45
C PHE A 149 -7.29 -2.97 -5.15
N VAL A 150 -7.25 -3.91 -6.09
CA VAL A 150 -8.44 -4.45 -6.76
C VAL A 150 -8.89 -5.66 -5.95
N VAL A 151 -10.08 -5.61 -5.38
CA VAL A 151 -10.61 -6.72 -4.57
C VAL A 151 -10.93 -7.90 -5.50
N ASN A 152 -10.37 -9.07 -5.22
CA ASN A 152 -10.69 -10.31 -5.94
C ASN A 152 -11.54 -11.26 -5.07
N GLY A 153 -11.33 -11.22 -3.76
CA GLY A 153 -12.09 -12.03 -2.82
C GLY A 153 -11.72 -11.75 -1.38
N ARG A 154 -12.28 -12.56 -0.48
CA ARG A 154 -12.00 -12.50 0.96
C ARG A 154 -11.98 -13.89 1.56
N THR A 155 -11.18 -14.06 2.59
CA THR A 155 -11.23 -15.24 3.47
C THR A 155 -11.18 -14.85 4.92
N PRO A 156 -11.71 -15.67 5.83
CA PRO A 156 -11.56 -15.44 7.26
C PRO A 156 -10.07 -15.38 7.66
N VAL A 157 -9.76 -14.58 8.67
CA VAL A 157 -8.43 -14.53 9.29
C VAL A 157 -7.93 -15.92 9.70
N GLY A 158 -8.81 -16.84 10.11
CA GLY A 158 -8.42 -18.20 10.53
C GLY A 158 -7.96 -19.13 9.40
N ASP A 159 -8.10 -18.75 8.14
CA ASP A 159 -7.88 -19.63 6.99
C ASP A 159 -6.38 -19.89 6.71
N THR A 160 -5.97 -21.16 6.68
CA THR A 160 -4.56 -21.57 6.49
C THR A 160 -3.94 -21.08 5.19
N GLN A 161 -4.73 -20.65 4.20
CA GLN A 161 -4.24 -20.04 2.96
C GLN A 161 -3.74 -18.60 3.13
N VAL A 162 -4.02 -17.94 4.25
CA VAL A 162 -3.48 -16.59 4.53
C VAL A 162 -1.98 -16.71 4.84
N SER A 163 -1.16 -15.93 4.15
CA SER A 163 0.29 -15.91 4.28
C SER A 163 0.78 -15.91 5.73
N GLN A 164 1.76 -16.76 6.03
CA GLN A 164 2.41 -16.80 7.34
C GLN A 164 3.15 -15.50 7.66
N LEU A 165 3.71 -14.82 6.65
CA LEU A 165 4.37 -13.54 6.84
C LEU A 165 3.36 -12.45 7.20
N PHE A 166 2.26 -12.38 6.44
CA PHE A 166 1.15 -11.47 6.76
C PHE A 166 0.61 -11.70 8.17
N ARG A 167 0.45 -12.98 8.56
CA ARG A 167 0.05 -13.37 9.92
C ARG A 167 1.02 -12.86 10.97
N ARG A 168 2.31 -13.08 10.78
CA ARG A 168 3.35 -12.65 11.71
C ARG A 168 3.40 -11.12 11.86
N VAL A 169 3.24 -10.40 10.76
CA VAL A 169 3.29 -8.93 10.73
C VAL A 169 2.08 -8.27 11.38
N ASN A 170 0.93 -8.96 11.36
CA ASN A 170 -0.34 -8.43 11.85
C ASN A 170 -0.89 -9.20 13.06
N ASP A 171 -0.03 -9.94 13.77
CA ASP A 171 -0.43 -10.86 14.86
C ASP A 171 -1.37 -10.19 15.89
N SER A 172 -1.01 -8.97 16.30
CA SER A 172 -1.80 -8.16 17.25
C SER A 172 -3.17 -7.70 16.75
N CYS A 173 -3.51 -7.97 15.48
CA CYS A 173 -4.76 -7.59 14.84
C CYS A 173 -5.70 -8.78 14.62
N PHE A 174 -5.28 -10.02 14.91
CA PHE A 174 -6.06 -11.24 14.66
C PHE A 174 -6.88 -11.74 15.85
N ASP A 175 -7.20 -10.86 16.78
CA ASP A 175 -8.01 -11.21 17.97
C ASP A 175 -9.47 -11.57 17.63
N ASP A 176 -9.94 -11.25 16.42
CA ASP A 176 -11.26 -11.60 15.92
C ASP A 176 -11.13 -12.41 14.61
N THR A 177 -11.38 -13.71 14.71
CA THR A 177 -11.26 -14.66 13.60
C THR A 177 -12.35 -14.49 12.54
N SER A 178 -13.40 -13.71 12.82
CA SER A 178 -14.48 -13.40 11.89
C SER A 178 -14.14 -12.25 10.93
N LEU A 179 -13.07 -11.50 11.19
CA LEU A 179 -12.66 -10.41 10.30
C LEU A 179 -12.26 -10.95 8.91
N PRO A 180 -12.68 -10.28 7.84
CA PRO A 180 -12.28 -10.67 6.50
C PRO A 180 -10.84 -10.21 6.22
N VAL A 181 -10.01 -11.10 5.69
CA VAL A 181 -8.79 -10.74 4.96
C VAL A 181 -9.14 -10.69 3.48
N TYR A 182 -9.05 -9.51 2.88
CA TYR A 182 -9.25 -9.36 1.45
C TYR A 182 -7.99 -9.73 0.69
N ARG A 183 -8.19 -10.35 -0.47
CA ARG A 183 -7.15 -10.72 -1.42
C ARG A 183 -7.28 -9.83 -2.65
N GLY A 184 -6.16 -9.24 -3.04
CA GLY A 184 -6.06 -8.45 -4.25
C GLY A 184 -6.10 -9.33 -5.50
N ALA A 185 -6.59 -8.80 -6.62
CA ALA A 185 -6.40 -9.43 -7.92
C ALA A 185 -4.90 -9.43 -8.27
N CYS A 186 -4.39 -10.53 -8.81
CA CYS A 186 -3.00 -10.68 -9.21
C CYS A 186 -2.92 -11.43 -10.54
N LEU A 187 -1.75 -11.49 -11.18
CA LEU A 187 -1.63 -12.09 -12.52
C LEU A 187 -2.07 -13.56 -12.60
N ASN A 188 -1.90 -14.32 -11.51
CA ASN A 188 -2.32 -15.73 -11.47
C ASN A 188 -3.82 -15.90 -11.15
N GLN A 189 -4.46 -14.87 -10.62
CA GLN A 189 -5.88 -14.84 -10.27
C GLN A 189 -6.46 -13.46 -10.65
N PRO A 190 -6.48 -13.11 -11.94
CA PRO A 190 -6.90 -11.79 -12.37
C PRO A 190 -8.42 -11.68 -12.33
N LEU A 191 -8.93 -10.46 -12.14
CA LEU A 191 -10.35 -10.17 -12.30
C LEU A 191 -10.56 -9.45 -13.63
N GLY A 192 -10.74 -10.23 -14.70
CA GLY A 192 -10.64 -9.71 -16.06
C GLY A 192 -9.21 -9.25 -16.36
N ALA A 193 -9.03 -7.98 -16.72
CA ALA A 193 -7.71 -7.37 -16.93
C ALA A 193 -7.11 -6.75 -15.65
N LEU A 194 -7.87 -6.71 -14.56
CA LEU A 194 -7.52 -5.93 -13.38
C LEU A 194 -6.54 -6.66 -12.46
N VAL A 195 -5.52 -5.95 -12.00
CA VAL A 195 -4.58 -6.40 -10.96
C VAL A 195 -4.33 -5.29 -9.94
N SER A 196 -4.10 -5.69 -8.69
CA SER A 196 -3.56 -4.80 -7.66
C SER A 196 -2.11 -4.48 -7.96
N PHE A 197 -1.70 -3.23 -7.71
CA PHE A 197 -0.31 -2.81 -7.87
C PHE A 197 0.03 -1.64 -6.94
N PHE A 198 1.32 -1.44 -6.67
CA PHE A 198 1.83 -0.20 -6.10
C PHE A 198 2.70 0.53 -7.14
N PRO A 199 2.68 1.86 -7.20
CA PRO A 199 3.60 2.59 -8.05
C PRO A 199 5.05 2.38 -7.60
N ALA A 200 5.91 2.02 -8.54
CA ALA A 200 7.30 1.69 -8.24
C ALA A 200 8.25 2.25 -9.30
N LYS A 201 9.55 2.19 -9.00
CA LYS A 201 10.62 2.36 -9.98
C LYS A 201 11.62 1.20 -9.86
N PRO A 202 12.03 0.57 -10.98
CA PRO A 202 13.17 -0.34 -10.96
C PRO A 202 14.38 0.39 -10.38
N ALA A 203 15.09 -0.27 -9.47
CA ALA A 203 16.28 0.29 -8.84
C ALA A 203 17.53 -0.42 -9.39
N THR A 204 18.64 0.31 -9.48
CA THR A 204 19.95 -0.30 -9.69
C THR A 204 20.44 -0.84 -8.35
N ALA A 205 21.04 -2.04 -8.34
CA ALA A 205 21.68 -2.55 -7.14
C ALA A 205 22.77 -1.58 -6.66
N GLY A 206 22.68 -1.14 -5.40
CA GLY A 206 23.64 -0.20 -4.80
C GLY A 206 23.34 1.28 -5.03
N GLU A 207 22.33 1.64 -5.83
CA GLU A 207 21.90 3.03 -6.01
C GLU A 207 20.53 3.25 -5.36
N ILE A 208 20.38 4.35 -4.62
CA ILE A 208 19.07 4.75 -4.11
C ILE A 208 18.49 5.83 -5.01
N ALA A 209 17.73 5.41 -6.02
CA ALA A 209 16.96 6.30 -6.88
C ALA A 209 15.62 6.67 -6.21
N ALA A 210 15.71 7.58 -5.24
CA ALA A 210 14.55 8.17 -4.58
C ALA A 210 13.60 8.83 -5.59
N PHE A 211 12.28 8.65 -5.41
CA PHE A 211 11.28 9.34 -6.22
C PHE A 211 10.08 9.78 -5.39
N ASN A 212 9.41 10.84 -5.85
CA ASN A 212 8.16 11.31 -5.26
C ASN A 212 7.01 10.38 -5.61
N ARG A 213 6.06 10.22 -4.68
CA ARG A 213 4.83 9.47 -4.95
C ARG A 213 4.08 10.06 -6.13
N PRO A 214 3.59 9.24 -7.08
CA PRO A 214 2.74 9.76 -8.13
C PRO A 214 1.43 10.27 -7.55
N THR A 215 0.92 11.33 -8.15
CA THR A 215 -0.36 11.93 -7.77
C THR A 215 -1.45 11.57 -8.76
N LEU A 216 -2.68 11.43 -8.29
CA LEU A 216 -3.85 11.28 -9.16
C LEU A 216 -4.59 12.60 -9.27
N THR A 217 -4.87 13.00 -10.50
CA THR A 217 -5.70 14.16 -10.81
C THR A 217 -7.13 13.72 -11.14
N PRO A 218 -8.15 14.50 -10.70
CA PRO A 218 -9.54 14.20 -10.97
C PRO A 218 -9.91 14.57 -12.41
N VAL A 219 -9.47 13.75 -13.37
CA VAL A 219 -9.77 13.89 -14.79
C VAL A 219 -10.20 12.55 -15.38
N GLY A 220 -10.94 12.58 -16.49
CA GLY A 220 -11.39 11.37 -17.17
C GLY A 220 -12.22 10.47 -16.25
N ALA A 221 -11.89 9.17 -16.20
CA ALA A 221 -12.60 8.21 -15.35
C ALA A 221 -12.44 8.49 -13.84
N LEU A 222 -11.54 9.39 -13.42
CA LEU A 222 -11.32 9.76 -12.03
C LEU A 222 -11.96 11.09 -11.62
N GLU A 223 -12.59 11.82 -12.55
CA GLU A 223 -13.11 13.19 -12.35
C GLU A 223 -13.93 13.35 -11.07
N ASP A 224 -14.88 12.44 -10.83
CA ASP A 224 -15.69 12.49 -9.62
C ASP A 224 -15.33 11.43 -8.56
N LEU A 225 -14.28 10.66 -8.79
CA LEU A 225 -13.87 9.56 -7.91
C LEU A 225 -12.75 9.98 -6.97
N VAL A 226 -11.76 10.73 -7.49
CA VAL A 226 -10.65 11.23 -6.69
C VAL A 226 -10.98 12.61 -6.15
N GLN A 227 -10.84 12.78 -4.84
CA GLN A 227 -10.94 14.08 -4.20
C GLN A 227 -9.57 14.45 -3.61
N PRO A 228 -8.81 15.35 -4.26
CA PRO A 228 -7.47 15.74 -3.82
C PRO A 228 -7.44 16.28 -2.39
N ARG A 229 -8.45 17.07 -2.02
CA ARG A 229 -8.63 17.64 -0.67
C ARG A 229 -9.79 16.94 0.02
N LEU A 230 -9.55 15.72 0.47
CA LEU A 230 -10.53 14.98 1.24
C LEU A 230 -10.45 15.41 2.73
N PRO A 231 -11.55 15.92 3.33
CA PRO A 231 -11.54 16.42 4.71
C PRO A 231 -11.55 15.29 5.76
N HIS A 232 -11.86 14.06 5.33
CA HIS A 232 -11.89 12.88 6.18
C HIS A 232 -10.85 11.86 5.71
N ASN A 233 -10.54 10.88 6.55
CA ASN A 233 -9.55 9.84 6.21
C ASN A 233 -10.02 8.89 5.08
N PHE A 234 -11.22 9.08 4.55
CA PHE A 234 -11.90 8.05 3.77
C PHE A 234 -13.08 8.58 2.96
N ARG A 235 -13.23 8.09 1.72
CA ARG A 235 -14.42 8.30 0.88
C ARG A 235 -14.65 7.09 -0.01
N GLY A 236 -15.85 6.55 0.01
CA GLY A 236 -16.31 5.61 -1.00
C GLY A 236 -17.35 6.23 -1.90
N ARG A 237 -17.37 5.77 -3.14
CA ARG A 237 -18.38 6.15 -4.13
C ARG A 237 -18.72 4.93 -4.97
N GLU A 238 -20.01 4.65 -5.09
CA GLU A 238 -20.49 3.75 -6.13
C GLU A 238 -20.40 4.47 -7.48
N THR A 239 -20.01 3.73 -8.51
CA THR A 239 -19.93 4.26 -9.87
C THR A 239 -20.48 3.25 -10.87
N LEU A 240 -21.07 3.80 -11.93
CA LEU A 240 -21.52 3.05 -13.11
C LEU A 240 -20.39 2.87 -14.13
N LEU A 241 -19.24 3.50 -13.92
CA LEU A 241 -18.07 3.31 -14.78
C LEU A 241 -17.59 1.85 -14.71
N PRO A 242 -17.18 1.26 -15.85
CA PRO A 242 -16.51 -0.03 -15.84
C PRO A 242 -15.23 0.04 -14.99
N ALA A 243 -14.99 -1.00 -14.17
CA ALA A 243 -13.79 -1.05 -13.34
C ALA A 243 -12.49 -0.98 -14.15
N GLY A 244 -12.50 -1.54 -15.37
CA GLY A 244 -11.41 -1.41 -16.35
C GLY A 244 -11.09 0.06 -16.67
N ALA A 245 -12.10 0.87 -16.99
CA ALA A 245 -11.89 2.27 -17.35
C ALA A 245 -11.28 3.10 -16.20
N VAL A 246 -11.72 2.84 -14.97
CA VAL A 246 -11.16 3.49 -13.78
C VAL A 246 -9.71 3.03 -13.55
N TRP A 247 -9.45 1.73 -13.66
CA TRP A 247 -8.11 1.16 -13.48
C TRP A 247 -7.12 1.64 -14.55
N ASP A 248 -7.52 1.64 -15.81
CA ASP A 248 -6.73 2.10 -16.95
C ASP A 248 -6.32 3.57 -16.78
N GLU A 249 -7.24 4.42 -16.32
CA GLU A 249 -6.95 5.83 -16.06
C GLU A 249 -5.93 6.00 -14.93
N ILE A 250 -6.01 5.20 -13.86
CA ILE A 250 -5.02 5.20 -12.77
C ILE A 250 -3.65 4.77 -13.32
N CYS A 251 -3.59 3.66 -14.06
CA CYS A 251 -2.35 3.17 -14.68
C CYS A 251 -1.74 4.24 -15.60
N ARG A 252 -2.55 4.86 -16.46
CA ARG A 252 -2.12 5.93 -17.36
C ARG A 252 -1.47 7.09 -16.61
N GLN A 253 -2.11 7.59 -15.54
CA GLN A 253 -1.57 8.69 -14.75
C GLN A 253 -0.29 8.31 -13.99
N VAL A 254 -0.22 7.09 -13.45
CA VAL A 254 0.98 6.58 -12.76
C VAL A 254 2.16 6.45 -13.72
N MET A 255 1.94 5.85 -14.90
CA MET A 255 2.98 5.68 -15.92
C MET A 255 3.44 7.00 -16.52
N ALA A 256 2.54 7.96 -16.70
CA ALA A 256 2.90 9.31 -17.16
C ALA A 256 3.86 10.03 -16.19
N GLN A 257 3.93 9.60 -14.92
CA GLN A 257 4.87 10.09 -13.91
C GLN A 257 6.15 9.22 -13.81
N GLY A 258 6.38 8.34 -14.79
CA GLY A 258 7.58 7.51 -14.90
C GLY A 258 7.64 6.36 -13.89
N CYS A 259 6.49 5.92 -13.37
CA CYS A 259 6.40 4.76 -12.49
C CYS A 259 5.98 3.50 -13.27
N VAL A 260 6.44 2.35 -12.80
CA VAL A 260 5.97 1.02 -13.23
C VAL A 260 4.90 0.49 -12.27
N LEU A 261 4.23 -0.61 -12.66
CA LEU A 261 3.20 -1.28 -11.87
C LEU A 261 3.85 -2.39 -11.03
N GLY A 262 4.17 -2.13 -9.77
CA GLY A 262 4.74 -3.13 -8.84
C GLY A 262 3.68 -4.13 -8.38
N LEU A 263 3.98 -5.43 -8.53
CA LEU A 263 3.06 -6.55 -8.31
C LEU A 263 3.37 -7.36 -7.05
N SER A 264 4.61 -7.30 -6.57
CA SER A 264 5.05 -7.85 -5.29
C SER A 264 6.41 -7.27 -4.90
N ALA A 265 6.70 -7.22 -3.60
CA ALA A 265 8.01 -6.85 -3.06
C ALA A 265 8.54 -7.94 -2.12
N SER A 266 9.85 -8.19 -2.12
CA SER A 266 10.49 -9.22 -1.27
C SER A 266 11.85 -8.79 -0.72
#